data_AF-A0A9E2FE85-F1
#
_entry.id   AF-A0A9E2FE85-F1
#
_cell.length_a   1.000
_cell.length_b   1.000
_cell.length_c   1.000
_cell.angle_alpha   90.00
_cell.angle_beta   90.00
_cell.angle_gamma   90.00
#
_symmetry.space_group_name_H-M   'P 1'
#
loop_
_entity.id
_entity.type
_entity.pdbx_description
1 polymer ?
#
loop_
_entity_poly.entity_id
_entity_poly.type
_entity_poly.pdbx_seq_one_letter_code
_entity_poly.pdbx_strand_id
1 'polypeptide(L)'
;MDAAVRRANLLGSLCGRNALLSLDQLLAGELRFAHGLASVLPDAQALNGDWFPGGVASISPVAKIDVSETVGEVISEAAPNRKTRRQAERRFLKNGQIRAAFRSSLLTNARIASLDDILSSYPIRPQDARVLARFAVGDATEEEAQHAFVESLRDPAWMMMWYRDHHAKLTPFVEWTRSPGRVLHAATEEMASHVAMLRRDENSHRVASSGTLPSAEGWRHSQDELLVHLAERLTRALLGLELPALSVERIDAACPGLSVGVRSLHSALWTSTLATPRKSKPSDLPDALHAMYAPYVDVFRADTFMAPYIDTYARRFGTLVVSKLSDLLPQVESRLNSDD
;
A
#
# COMPACT_ATOMS: atom_id res chain seq x y z
N MET A 1 -0.96 2.63 22.01
CA MET A 1 -1.27 1.39 21.28
C MET A 1 -2.76 1.05 21.33
N ASP A 2 -3.41 1.15 22.49
CA ASP A 2 -4.85 0.95 22.64
C ASP A 2 -5.72 1.84 21.71
N ALA A 3 -5.31 3.10 21.51
CA ALA A 3 -5.94 3.99 20.52
C ALA A 3 -5.75 3.54 19.05
N ALA A 4 -4.73 2.74 18.72
CA ALA A 4 -4.55 2.21 17.36
C ALA A 4 -5.49 1.04 17.10
N VAL A 5 -5.64 0.13 18.07
CA VAL A 5 -6.60 -0.97 18.01
C VAL A 5 -8.03 -0.43 17.93
N ARG A 6 -8.41 0.56 18.75
CA ARG A 6 -9.73 1.21 18.65
C ARG A 6 -9.99 1.82 17.27
N ARG A 7 -8.99 2.48 16.67
CA ARG A 7 -9.12 3.05 15.32
C ARG A 7 -9.30 1.97 14.25
N ALA A 8 -8.58 0.86 14.35
CA ALA A 8 -8.75 -0.25 13.42
C ALA A 8 -10.09 -0.98 13.60
N ASN A 9 -10.57 -1.13 14.83
CA ASN A 9 -11.92 -1.64 15.09
C ASN A 9 -13.00 -0.72 14.48
N LEU A 10 -12.86 0.59 14.67
CA LEU A 10 -13.77 1.56 14.08
C LEU A 10 -13.73 1.48 12.55
N LEU A 11 -12.54 1.44 11.95
CA LEU A 11 -12.35 1.26 10.50
C LEU A 11 -13.06 -0.02 10.01
N GLY A 12 -12.82 -1.14 10.67
CA GLY A 12 -13.47 -2.42 10.35
C GLY A 12 -15.00 -2.35 10.48
N SER A 13 -15.52 -1.66 11.49
CA SER A 13 -16.98 -1.51 11.68
C SER A 13 -17.65 -0.60 10.65
N LEU A 14 -16.97 0.47 10.22
CA LEU A 14 -17.53 1.43 9.26
C LEU A 14 -17.42 0.92 7.83
N CYS A 15 -16.27 0.36 7.48
CA CYS A 15 -15.95 0.04 6.10
C CYS A 15 -16.16 -1.46 5.79
N GLY A 16 -16.09 -2.36 6.77
CA GLY A 16 -16.19 -3.79 6.55
C GLY A 16 -15.10 -4.30 5.61
N ARG A 17 -15.49 -4.73 4.41
CA ARG A 17 -14.58 -5.13 3.31
C ARG A 17 -14.42 -4.06 2.23
N ASN A 18 -15.07 -2.90 2.38
CA ASN A 18 -14.93 -1.80 1.44
C ASN A 18 -13.57 -1.13 1.67
N ALA A 19 -12.65 -1.36 0.74
CA ALA A 19 -11.36 -0.72 0.67
C ALA A 19 -11.25 0.10 -0.62
N LEU A 20 -10.16 0.85 -0.76
CA LEU A 20 -9.78 1.43 -2.05
C LEU A 20 -8.81 0.47 -2.75
N LEU A 21 -8.81 0.47 -4.08
CA LEU A 21 -7.80 -0.23 -4.87
C LEU A 21 -6.40 0.17 -4.42
N SER A 22 -5.44 -0.75 -4.53
CA SER A 22 -4.06 -0.38 -4.30
C SER A 22 -3.60 0.64 -5.35
N LEU A 23 -2.66 1.50 -4.96
CA LEU A 23 -2.29 2.64 -5.81
C LEU A 23 -1.75 2.19 -7.19
N ASP A 24 -1.02 1.08 -7.23
CA ASP A 24 -0.55 0.44 -8.47
C ASP A 24 -1.71 -0.03 -9.37
N GLN A 25 -2.77 -0.60 -8.79
CA GLN A 25 -3.96 -1.02 -9.53
C GLN A 25 -4.74 0.18 -10.05
N LEU A 26 -4.93 1.20 -9.22
CA LEU A 26 -5.61 2.44 -9.61
C LEU A 26 -4.88 3.10 -10.80
N LEU A 27 -3.57 3.34 -10.65
CA LEU A 27 -2.76 3.97 -11.69
C LEU A 27 -2.68 3.12 -12.96
N ALA A 28 -2.55 1.79 -12.85
CA ALA A 28 -2.58 0.91 -14.01
C ALA A 28 -3.93 0.95 -14.74
N GLY A 29 -5.04 1.05 -14.01
CA GLY A 29 -6.39 1.20 -14.57
C GLY A 29 -6.54 2.53 -15.31
N GLU A 30 -6.13 3.63 -14.69
CA GLU A 30 -6.13 4.97 -15.29
C GLU A 30 -5.32 5.01 -16.60
N LEU A 31 -4.09 4.49 -16.57
CA LEU A 31 -3.21 4.47 -17.75
C LEU A 31 -3.75 3.57 -18.86
N ARG A 32 -4.35 2.42 -18.52
CA ARG A 32 -5.04 1.58 -19.51
C ARG A 32 -6.18 2.33 -20.19
N PHE A 33 -7.00 3.04 -19.42
CA PHE A 33 -8.08 3.86 -19.96
C PHE A 33 -7.52 5.02 -20.83
N ALA A 34 -6.49 5.71 -20.35
CA ALA A 34 -5.84 6.79 -21.07
C ALA A 34 -5.29 6.35 -22.44
N HIS A 35 -4.69 5.17 -22.52
CA HIS A 35 -4.20 4.58 -23.77
C HIS A 35 -5.29 3.89 -24.62
N GLY A 36 -6.55 3.86 -24.17
CA GLY A 36 -7.64 3.19 -24.90
C GLY A 36 -7.59 1.66 -24.84
N LEU A 37 -6.82 1.10 -23.91
CA LEU A 37 -6.77 -0.34 -23.62
C LEU A 37 -7.95 -0.80 -22.73
N ALA A 38 -8.62 0.14 -22.07
CA ALA A 38 -9.86 -0.05 -21.33
C ALA A 38 -10.91 0.96 -21.82
N SER A 39 -12.18 0.53 -21.81
CA SER A 39 -13.31 1.37 -22.24
C SER A 39 -13.90 2.24 -21.13
N VAL A 40 -13.57 1.93 -19.87
CA VAL A 40 -14.07 2.63 -18.68
C VAL A 40 -12.92 2.97 -17.74
N LEU A 41 -13.06 4.07 -17.02
CA LEU A 41 -12.18 4.45 -15.93
C LEU A 41 -12.30 3.39 -14.81
N PRO A 42 -11.21 3.03 -14.10
CA PRO A 42 -11.30 2.12 -12.98
C PRO A 42 -12.23 2.66 -11.89
N ASP A 43 -13.05 1.78 -11.33
CA ASP A 43 -13.69 2.02 -10.04
C ASP A 43 -12.61 1.93 -8.96
N ALA A 44 -12.43 2.99 -8.17
CA ALA A 44 -11.44 3.00 -7.10
C ALA A 44 -11.88 2.15 -5.89
N GLN A 45 -13.14 1.72 -5.81
CA GLN A 45 -13.64 0.89 -4.73
C GLN A 45 -13.28 -0.59 -4.93
N ALA A 46 -12.78 -1.22 -3.87
CA ALA A 46 -12.52 -2.65 -3.79
C ALA A 46 -13.38 -3.28 -2.68
N LEU A 47 -14.22 -4.25 -3.03
CA LEU A 47 -15.14 -4.93 -2.09
C LEU A 47 -14.52 -6.17 -1.43
N ASN A 48 -13.27 -6.49 -1.75
CA ASN A 48 -12.61 -7.72 -1.36
C ASN A 48 -11.93 -7.63 0.03
N GLY A 49 -11.81 -6.43 0.60
CA GLY A 49 -11.15 -6.18 1.87
C GLY A 49 -9.62 -6.12 1.80
N ASP A 50 -9.04 -5.97 0.61
CA ASP A 50 -7.59 -5.87 0.45
C ASP A 50 -7.10 -4.49 0.89
N TRP A 51 -6.83 -4.34 2.19
CA TRP A 51 -6.32 -3.11 2.82
C TRP A 51 -4.85 -2.81 2.52
N PHE A 52 -4.18 -3.67 1.74
CA PHE A 52 -2.74 -3.62 1.51
C PHE A 52 -2.43 -3.57 0.01
N PRO A 53 -1.29 -3.00 -0.39
CA PRO A 53 -0.84 -3.05 -1.77
C PRO A 53 -0.72 -4.49 -2.29
N GLY A 54 -0.76 -4.64 -3.62
CA GLY A 54 -0.41 -5.89 -4.27
C GLY A 54 0.96 -6.43 -3.80
N GLY A 55 1.15 -7.74 -3.82
CA GLY A 55 2.41 -8.38 -3.44
C GLY A 55 2.42 -9.03 -2.05
N VAL A 56 1.31 -9.04 -1.33
CA VAL A 56 1.12 -9.80 -0.09
C VAL A 56 1.43 -11.30 -0.24
N ALA A 57 1.31 -11.86 -1.45
CA ALA A 57 1.74 -13.22 -1.75
C ALA A 57 3.24 -13.44 -1.46
N SER A 58 4.09 -12.41 -1.59
CA SER A 58 5.54 -12.51 -1.34
C SER A 58 5.90 -12.72 0.13
N ILE A 59 5.03 -12.31 1.05
CA ILE A 59 5.20 -12.52 2.50
C ILE A 59 4.45 -13.77 2.99
N SER A 60 3.75 -14.47 2.09
CA SER A 60 3.00 -15.67 2.44
C SER A 60 3.94 -16.77 2.92
N PRO A 61 3.65 -17.42 4.06
CA PRO A 61 4.37 -18.60 4.48
C PRO A 61 4.14 -19.79 3.54
N VAL A 62 3.07 -19.79 2.75
CA VAL A 62 2.68 -20.91 1.88
C VAL A 62 3.80 -21.28 0.90
N ALA A 63 4.43 -20.28 0.28
CA ALA A 63 5.55 -20.49 -0.64
C ALA A 63 6.83 -21.04 0.03
N LYS A 64 6.92 -20.99 1.36
CA LYS A 64 8.06 -21.49 2.14
C LYS A 64 7.81 -22.85 2.77
N ILE A 65 6.57 -23.33 2.77
CA ILE A 65 6.22 -24.62 3.38
C ILE A 65 6.52 -25.71 2.36
N ASP A 66 7.65 -26.40 2.53
CA ASP A 66 7.91 -27.66 1.85
C ASP A 66 7.31 -28.82 2.68
N VAL A 67 6.21 -29.37 2.17
CA VAL A 67 5.50 -30.52 2.76
C VAL A 67 6.43 -31.72 2.93
N SER A 68 7.41 -31.89 2.04
CA SER A 68 8.35 -33.02 2.08
C SER A 68 9.42 -32.85 3.17
N GLU A 69 9.87 -31.62 3.40
CA GLU A 69 10.82 -31.27 4.46
C GLU A 69 10.18 -31.43 5.85
N THR A 70 8.95 -30.96 6.01
CA THR A 70 8.18 -31.05 7.27
C THR A 70 7.99 -32.52 7.70
N VAL A 71 7.74 -33.42 6.74
CA VAL A 71 7.64 -34.86 7.00
C VAL A 71 9.00 -35.48 7.35
N GLY A 72 10.07 -34.99 6.72
CA GLY A 72 11.44 -35.40 6.98
C GLY A 72 11.91 -35.04 8.40
N GLU A 73 11.51 -33.87 8.91
CA GLU A 73 11.81 -33.40 10.26
C GLU A 73 11.12 -34.25 11.32
N VAL A 74 9.80 -34.49 11.19
CA VAL A 74 9.04 -35.35 12.11
C VAL A 74 9.61 -36.77 12.18
N ILE A 75 10.03 -37.32 11.02
CA ILE A 75 10.70 -38.62 10.97
C ILE A 75 12.07 -38.58 11.65
N SER A 76 12.80 -37.46 11.57
CA SER A 76 14.11 -37.29 12.17
C SER A 76 14.05 -37.15 13.70
N GLU A 77 13.07 -36.42 14.22
CA GLU A 77 12.83 -36.25 15.65
C GLU A 77 12.39 -37.55 16.32
N ALA A 78 11.53 -38.32 15.64
CA ALA A 78 11.07 -39.61 16.14
C ALA A 78 12.14 -40.72 16.08
N ALA A 79 13.23 -40.52 15.33
CA ALA A 79 14.22 -41.55 15.04
C ALA A 79 15.65 -41.01 14.89
N PRO A 80 16.37 -40.75 16.01
CA PRO A 80 17.69 -40.11 16.00
C PRO A 80 18.79 -40.97 15.35
N ASN A 81 18.58 -42.29 15.18
CA ASN A 81 19.56 -43.20 14.57
C ASN A 81 19.24 -43.47 13.08
N ARG A 82 20.26 -43.54 12.21
CA ARG A 82 20.12 -43.77 10.76
C ARG A 82 19.33 -45.03 10.42
N LYS A 83 19.48 -46.10 11.22
CA LYS A 83 18.76 -47.36 11.02
C LYS A 83 17.27 -47.22 11.37
N THR A 84 16.95 -46.53 12.47
CA THR A 84 15.57 -46.25 12.86
C THR A 84 14.89 -45.25 11.92
N ARG A 85 15.64 -44.29 11.36
CA ARG A 85 15.13 -43.33 10.36
C ARG A 85 14.67 -44.04 9.09
N ARG A 86 15.48 -44.93 8.52
CA ARG A 86 15.09 -45.76 7.36
C ARG A 86 13.90 -46.67 7.64
N GLN A 87 13.79 -47.16 8.87
CA GLN A 87 12.68 -48.03 9.29
C GLN A 87 11.39 -47.22 9.48
N ALA A 88 11.48 -46.01 10.03
CA ALA A 88 10.40 -45.04 10.12
C ALA A 88 9.95 -44.57 8.72
N GLU A 89 10.88 -44.21 7.83
CA GLU A 89 10.59 -43.88 6.42
C GLU A 89 9.84 -45.02 5.74
N ARG A 90 10.28 -46.27 5.87
CA ARG A 90 9.55 -47.43 5.29
C ARG A 90 8.18 -47.65 5.91
N ARG A 91 8.00 -47.29 7.18
CA ARG A 91 6.75 -47.46 7.94
C ARG A 91 5.74 -46.36 7.62
N PHE A 92 6.21 -45.15 7.37
CA PHE A 92 5.40 -43.95 7.21
C PHE A 92 5.26 -43.47 5.77
N LEU A 93 6.23 -43.79 4.90
CA LEU A 93 6.23 -43.49 3.47
C LEU A 93 6.06 -44.79 2.66
N LYS A 94 5.38 -44.69 1.52
CA LYS A 94 5.31 -45.72 0.47
C LYS A 94 5.59 -45.02 -0.86
N ASN A 95 6.67 -45.40 -1.55
CA ASN A 95 7.10 -44.79 -2.81
C ASN A 95 7.28 -43.25 -2.73
N GLY A 96 7.83 -42.75 -1.61
CA GLY A 96 7.99 -41.31 -1.38
C GLY A 96 6.71 -40.58 -0.97
N GLN A 97 5.55 -41.25 -0.93
CA GLN A 97 4.28 -40.68 -0.50
C GLN A 97 3.88 -41.11 0.91
N ILE A 98 3.23 -40.22 1.66
CA ILE A 98 2.75 -40.44 3.03
C ILE A 98 1.67 -41.52 3.04
N ARG A 99 1.79 -42.55 3.90
CA ARG A 99 0.75 -43.57 4.09
C ARG A 99 -0.47 -42.98 4.79
N ALA A 100 -1.67 -43.44 4.42
CA ALA A 100 -2.95 -42.94 4.95
C ALA A 100 -3.03 -42.92 6.49
N ALA A 101 -2.56 -43.97 7.18
CA ALA A 101 -2.58 -44.04 8.65
C ALA A 101 -1.60 -43.06 9.33
N PHE A 102 -0.51 -42.70 8.65
CA PHE A 102 0.40 -41.67 9.15
C PHE A 102 -0.18 -40.28 8.86
N ARG A 103 -0.81 -40.10 7.69
CA ARG A 103 -1.55 -38.89 7.34
C ARG A 103 -2.64 -38.58 8.36
N SER A 104 -3.44 -39.56 8.80
CA SER A 104 -4.46 -39.34 9.85
C SER A 104 -3.87 -38.91 11.19
N SER A 105 -2.68 -39.41 11.54
CA SER A 105 -1.98 -39.01 12.77
C SER A 105 -1.40 -37.59 12.66
N LEU A 106 -0.77 -37.26 11.52
CA LEU A 106 -0.30 -35.91 11.20
C LEU A 106 -1.46 -34.91 11.14
N LEU A 107 -2.61 -35.29 10.59
CA LEU A 107 -3.84 -34.49 10.57
C LEU A 107 -4.37 -34.19 11.97
N THR A 108 -4.40 -35.21 12.82
CA THR A 108 -4.84 -35.07 14.21
C THR A 108 -3.90 -34.12 14.95
N ASN A 109 -2.59 -34.28 14.74
CA ASN A 109 -1.60 -33.37 15.29
C ASN A 109 -1.72 -31.96 14.70
N ALA A 110 -1.85 -31.76 13.40
CA ALA A 110 -2.01 -30.44 12.79
C ALA A 110 -3.26 -29.69 13.28
N ARG A 111 -4.28 -30.41 13.78
CA ARG A 111 -5.48 -29.81 14.38
C ARG A 111 -5.32 -29.42 15.85
N ILE A 112 -4.42 -30.07 16.58
CA ILE A 112 -4.30 -29.98 18.05
C ILE A 112 -2.94 -29.38 18.48
N ALA A 113 -1.93 -29.42 17.61
CA ALA A 113 -0.58 -28.93 17.87
C ALA A 113 -0.58 -27.43 18.15
N SER A 114 0.41 -27.00 18.92
CA SER A 114 0.63 -25.59 19.17
C SER A 114 0.88 -24.85 17.84
N LEU A 115 0.29 -23.67 17.72
CA LEU A 115 0.44 -22.77 16.58
C LEU A 115 1.42 -21.63 16.89
N ASP A 116 2.11 -21.68 18.03
CA ASP A 116 2.88 -20.55 18.59
C ASP A 116 3.97 -20.05 17.61
N ASP A 117 4.66 -20.95 16.91
CA ASP A 117 5.72 -20.58 15.95
C ASP A 117 5.16 -19.84 14.73
N ILE A 118 4.01 -20.29 14.20
CA ILE A 118 3.34 -19.65 13.07
C ILE A 118 2.76 -18.29 13.51
N LEU A 119 2.08 -18.25 14.65
CA LEU A 119 1.43 -17.06 15.19
C LEU A 119 2.43 -15.98 15.64
N SER A 120 3.63 -16.37 16.05
CA SER A 120 4.71 -15.41 16.40
C SER A 120 5.46 -14.88 15.17
N SER A 121 5.45 -15.63 14.07
CA SER A 121 6.19 -15.29 12.85
C SER A 121 5.35 -14.51 11.83
N TYR A 122 4.05 -14.75 11.79
CA TYR A 122 3.15 -14.22 10.77
C TYR A 122 1.89 -13.59 11.37
N PRO A 123 1.39 -12.48 10.79
CA PRO A 123 0.16 -11.82 11.24
C PRO A 123 -1.09 -12.58 10.79
N ILE A 124 -1.27 -13.80 11.30
CA ILE A 124 -2.34 -14.73 10.91
C ILE A 124 -3.21 -15.10 12.11
N ARG A 125 -4.53 -15.17 11.91
CA ARG A 125 -5.49 -15.53 12.96
C ARG A 125 -5.37 -17.02 13.30
N PRO A 126 -5.65 -17.43 14.55
CA PRO A 126 -5.55 -18.84 14.96
C PRO A 126 -6.34 -19.80 14.08
N GLN A 127 -7.54 -19.43 13.63
CA GLN A 127 -8.35 -20.25 12.73
C GLN A 127 -7.73 -20.40 11.34
N ASP A 128 -7.09 -19.35 10.83
CA ASP A 128 -6.48 -19.34 9.50
C ASP A 128 -5.12 -20.08 9.54
N ALA A 129 -4.37 -19.94 10.64
CA ALA A 129 -3.13 -20.71 10.89
C ALA A 129 -3.37 -22.23 10.88
N ARG A 130 -4.55 -22.69 11.31
CA ARG A 130 -4.92 -24.12 11.19
C ARG A 130 -5.07 -24.56 9.74
N VAL A 131 -5.48 -23.68 8.83
CA VAL A 131 -5.52 -24.02 7.39
C VAL A 131 -4.11 -24.22 6.86
N LEU A 132 -3.15 -23.38 7.26
CA LEU A 132 -1.74 -23.55 6.92
C LEU A 132 -1.16 -24.85 7.51
N ALA A 133 -1.50 -25.18 8.76
CA ALA A 133 -1.08 -26.45 9.36
C ALA A 133 -1.64 -27.67 8.59
N ARG A 134 -2.89 -27.58 8.13
CA ARG A 134 -3.49 -28.60 7.24
C ARG A 134 -2.80 -28.67 5.88
N PHE A 135 -2.42 -27.54 5.30
CA PHE A 135 -1.65 -27.47 4.06
C PHE A 135 -0.28 -28.14 4.21
N ALA A 136 0.43 -27.89 5.31
CA ALA A 136 1.73 -28.51 5.58
C ALA A 136 1.70 -30.04 5.66
N VAL A 137 0.54 -30.64 5.96
CA VAL A 137 0.33 -32.10 5.96
C VAL A 137 -0.43 -32.61 4.72
N GLY A 138 -0.67 -31.73 3.74
CA GLY A 138 -1.31 -32.01 2.46
C GLY A 138 -2.84 -32.20 2.53
N ASP A 139 -3.53 -31.65 3.51
CA ASP A 139 -5.00 -31.73 3.68
C ASP A 139 -5.75 -30.48 3.24
N ALA A 140 -5.02 -29.42 2.92
CA ALA A 140 -5.55 -28.23 2.28
C ALA A 140 -4.77 -27.98 0.98
N THR A 141 -5.40 -27.32 0.02
CA THR A 141 -4.72 -26.89 -1.21
C THR A 141 -3.89 -25.63 -0.97
N GLU A 142 -3.00 -25.31 -1.91
CA GLU A 142 -2.23 -24.08 -1.88
C GLU A 142 -3.15 -22.84 -1.90
N GLU A 143 -4.20 -22.88 -2.71
CA GLU A 143 -5.19 -21.81 -2.82
C GLU A 143 -5.95 -21.60 -1.50
N GLU A 144 -6.33 -22.69 -0.81
CA GLU A 144 -7.00 -22.60 0.49
C GLU A 144 -6.09 -21.99 1.56
N ALA A 145 -4.81 -22.37 1.58
CA ALA A 145 -3.83 -21.84 2.52
C ALA A 145 -3.54 -20.36 2.24
N GLN A 146 -3.36 -20.01 0.95
CA GLN A 146 -3.13 -18.64 0.53
C GLN A 146 -4.34 -17.76 0.84
N HIS A 147 -5.55 -18.25 0.58
CA HIS A 147 -6.78 -17.57 0.90
C HIS A 147 -6.92 -17.33 2.41
N ALA A 148 -6.66 -18.35 3.24
CA ALA A 148 -6.72 -18.21 4.70
C ALA A 148 -5.72 -17.17 5.22
N PHE A 149 -4.49 -17.17 4.69
CA PHE A 149 -3.49 -16.17 5.04
C PHE A 149 -3.94 -14.75 4.66
N VAL A 150 -4.42 -14.55 3.43
CA VAL A 150 -4.92 -13.24 2.98
C VAL A 150 -6.12 -12.79 3.81
N GLU A 151 -7.05 -13.68 4.15
CA GLU A 151 -8.22 -13.37 4.98
C GLU A 151 -7.87 -12.86 6.38
N SER A 152 -6.75 -13.30 6.96
CA SER A 152 -6.24 -12.70 8.21
C SER A 152 -5.75 -11.27 8.05
N LEU A 153 -5.17 -10.96 6.88
CA LEU A 153 -4.69 -9.62 6.58
C LEU A 153 -5.86 -8.68 6.27
N ARG A 154 -6.97 -9.20 5.74
CA ARG A 154 -8.21 -8.43 5.48
C ARG A 154 -8.92 -7.94 6.74
N ASP A 155 -8.39 -8.27 7.93
CA ASP A 155 -8.90 -7.85 9.24
C ASP A 155 -7.96 -6.81 9.87
N PRO A 156 -8.23 -5.50 9.72
CA PRO A 156 -7.38 -4.44 10.28
C PRO A 156 -7.25 -4.51 11.80
N ALA A 157 -8.30 -4.97 12.49
CA ALA A 157 -8.30 -5.11 13.94
C ALA A 157 -7.30 -6.18 14.37
N TRP A 158 -7.36 -7.36 13.72
CA TRP A 158 -6.39 -8.42 13.93
C TRP A 158 -4.96 -7.94 13.66
N MET A 159 -4.73 -7.28 12.53
CA MET A 159 -3.42 -6.76 12.16
C MET A 159 -2.84 -5.83 13.24
N MET A 160 -3.63 -4.88 13.73
CA MET A 160 -3.17 -3.97 14.79
C MET A 160 -2.92 -4.67 16.12
N MET A 161 -3.72 -5.67 16.48
CA MET A 161 -3.47 -6.49 17.67
C MET A 161 -2.17 -7.29 17.52
N TRP A 162 -1.94 -7.88 16.37
CA TRP A 162 -0.72 -8.66 16.14
C TRP A 162 0.53 -7.78 16.20
N TYR A 163 0.51 -6.60 15.56
CA TYR A 163 1.63 -5.65 15.61
C TYR A 163 1.85 -5.01 16.99
N ARG A 164 0.84 -5.00 17.86
CA ARG A 164 1.03 -4.62 19.27
C ARG A 164 2.07 -5.52 19.94
N ASP A 165 1.94 -6.81 19.69
CA ASP A 165 2.75 -7.84 20.34
C ASP A 165 4.05 -8.13 19.54
N HIS A 166 4.09 -7.75 18.25
CA HIS A 166 5.22 -7.98 17.34
C HIS A 166 5.77 -6.69 16.69
N HIS A 167 5.86 -5.59 17.47
CA HIS A 167 6.23 -4.26 16.96
C HIS A 167 7.48 -4.22 16.07
N ALA A 168 8.52 -5.02 16.36
CA ALA A 168 9.73 -5.10 15.55
C ALA A 168 9.48 -5.57 14.11
N LYS A 169 8.44 -6.38 13.89
CA LYS A 169 8.03 -6.91 12.58
C LYS A 169 7.21 -5.90 11.74
N LEU A 170 6.78 -4.79 12.33
CA LEU A 170 6.13 -3.68 11.60
C LEU A 170 7.14 -2.87 10.77
N THR A 171 8.42 -2.88 11.18
CA THR A 171 9.50 -2.06 10.60
C THR A 171 9.60 -2.18 9.07
N PRO A 172 9.58 -3.38 8.45
CA PRO A 172 9.66 -3.49 6.99
C PRO A 172 8.49 -2.81 6.26
N PHE A 173 7.26 -2.93 6.75
CA PHE A 173 6.08 -2.27 6.15
C PHE A 173 6.14 -0.75 6.28
N VAL A 174 6.58 -0.27 7.45
CA VAL A 174 6.80 1.16 7.71
C VAL A 174 7.92 1.70 6.82
N GLU A 175 8.97 0.91 6.60
CA GLU A 175 10.09 1.28 5.73
C GLU A 175 9.68 1.29 4.25
N TRP A 176 8.84 0.37 3.79
CA TRP A 176 8.30 0.40 2.42
C TRP A 176 7.52 1.68 2.11
N THR A 177 6.72 2.15 3.07
CA THR A 177 5.90 3.36 2.90
C THR A 177 6.71 4.65 3.11
N ARG A 178 7.69 4.66 4.01
CA ARG A 178 8.43 5.88 4.39
C ARG A 178 9.73 6.09 3.64
N SER A 179 10.38 5.03 3.13
CA SER A 179 11.69 5.16 2.47
C SER A 179 11.65 6.07 1.23
N PRO A 180 10.69 5.93 0.30
CA PRO A 180 10.54 6.87 -0.80
C PRO A 180 10.28 8.32 -0.33
N GLY A 181 9.51 8.46 0.76
CA GLY A 181 9.26 9.73 1.44
C GLY A 181 10.51 10.46 1.91
N ARG A 182 11.48 9.73 2.47
CA ARG A 182 12.74 10.32 2.95
C ARG A 182 13.62 10.82 1.81
N VAL A 183 13.70 10.08 0.70
CA VAL A 183 14.49 10.50 -0.47
C VAL A 183 13.93 11.78 -1.07
N LEU A 184 12.62 11.85 -1.28
CA LEU A 184 11.99 13.06 -1.81
C LEU A 184 12.08 14.23 -0.84
N HIS A 185 11.90 13.98 0.46
CA HIS A 185 12.04 15.00 1.49
C HIS A 185 13.45 15.60 1.49
N ALA A 186 14.50 14.77 1.42
CA ALA A 186 15.87 15.23 1.33
C ALA A 186 16.12 16.08 0.07
N ALA A 187 15.66 15.64 -1.09
CA ALA A 187 15.75 16.40 -2.34
C ALA A 187 15.02 17.75 -2.25
N THR A 188 13.87 17.78 -1.57
CA THR A 188 13.09 19.00 -1.34
C THR A 188 13.81 19.97 -0.40
N GLU A 189 14.40 19.47 0.69
CA GLU A 189 15.20 20.29 1.61
C GLU A 189 16.43 20.87 0.92
N GLU A 190 17.11 20.08 0.09
CA GLU A 190 18.24 20.53 -0.73
C GLU A 190 17.82 21.63 -1.71
N MET A 191 16.72 21.43 -2.45
CA MET A 191 16.17 22.44 -3.35
C MET A 191 15.78 23.73 -2.60
N ALA A 192 15.13 23.63 -1.44
CA ALA A 192 14.79 24.77 -0.61
C ALA A 192 16.04 25.54 -0.14
N SER A 193 17.11 24.81 0.21
CA SER A 193 18.40 25.39 0.60
C SER A 193 19.04 26.15 -0.56
N HIS A 194 19.10 25.56 -1.76
CA HIS A 194 19.64 26.23 -2.95
C HIS A 194 18.86 27.50 -3.31
N VAL A 195 17.53 27.45 -3.27
CA VAL A 195 16.68 28.63 -3.50
C VAL A 195 16.93 29.70 -2.43
N ALA A 196 17.08 29.32 -1.17
CA ALA A 196 17.37 30.26 -0.10
C ALA A 196 18.76 30.92 -0.27
N MET A 197 19.76 30.19 -0.77
CA MET A 197 21.08 30.73 -1.10
C MET A 197 20.98 31.75 -2.24
N LEU A 198 20.34 31.39 -3.35
CA LEU A 198 20.15 32.30 -4.50
C LEU A 198 19.46 33.62 -4.08
N ARG A 199 18.45 33.54 -3.21
CA ARG A 199 17.77 34.74 -2.68
C ARG A 199 18.65 35.62 -1.80
N ARG A 200 19.56 35.01 -1.02
CA ARG A 200 20.52 35.78 -0.20
C ARG A 200 21.51 36.50 -1.11
N ASP A 201 22.00 35.82 -2.14
CA ASP A 201 22.96 36.37 -3.08
C ASP A 201 22.34 37.52 -3.89
N GLU A 202 21.11 37.35 -4.42
CA GLU A 202 20.36 38.40 -5.11
C GLU A 202 20.15 39.65 -4.24
N ASN A 203 19.74 39.46 -2.98
CA ASN A 203 19.56 40.56 -2.03
C ASN A 203 20.87 41.27 -1.66
N SER A 204 21.99 40.53 -1.60
CA SER A 204 23.29 41.07 -1.24
C SER A 204 23.91 41.92 -2.36
N HIS A 205 23.64 41.58 -3.62
CA HIS A 205 24.25 42.24 -4.77
C HIS A 205 23.38 43.32 -5.44
N ARG A 206 22.13 43.54 -4.99
CA ARG A 206 21.18 44.50 -5.61
C ARG A 206 21.06 44.34 -7.14
N VAL A 207 21.31 43.14 -7.65
CA VAL A 207 21.16 42.83 -9.07
C VAL A 207 19.67 42.59 -9.30
N ALA A 208 19.07 43.31 -10.25
CA ALA A 208 17.69 43.04 -10.67
C ALA A 208 17.60 41.56 -11.05
N SER A 209 16.67 40.82 -10.42
CA SER A 209 16.58 39.36 -10.49
C SER A 209 16.71 38.89 -11.94
N SER A 210 17.80 38.20 -12.24
CA SER A 210 18.11 37.72 -13.58
C SER A 210 17.29 36.47 -13.91
N GLY A 211 15.95 36.53 -13.84
CA GLY A 211 15.05 35.44 -14.29
C GLY A 211 15.38 34.03 -13.77
N THR A 212 16.11 33.93 -12.66
CA THR A 212 16.78 32.71 -12.17
C THR A 212 15.81 31.78 -11.47
N LEU A 213 14.71 32.32 -10.94
CA LEU A 213 13.62 31.56 -10.38
C LEU A 213 12.52 31.38 -11.42
N PRO A 214 11.90 30.18 -11.52
CA PRO A 214 10.82 29.95 -12.47
C PRO A 214 9.69 30.97 -12.27
N SER A 215 9.10 31.47 -13.36
CA SER A 215 7.84 32.20 -13.26
C SER A 215 6.71 31.23 -12.86
N ALA A 216 5.56 31.76 -12.43
CA ALA A 216 4.39 30.92 -12.15
C ALA A 216 3.96 30.09 -13.39
N GLU A 217 4.17 30.63 -14.59
CA GLU A 217 3.92 29.94 -15.85
C GLU A 217 4.98 28.86 -16.14
N GLY A 218 6.26 29.18 -15.94
CA GLY A 218 7.34 28.20 -16.07
C GLY A 218 7.20 27.03 -15.09
N TRP A 219 6.68 27.28 -13.89
CA TRP A 219 6.39 26.24 -12.92
C TRP A 219 5.19 25.36 -13.29
N ARG A 220 4.15 25.95 -13.92
CA ARG A 220 3.05 25.15 -14.47
C ARG A 220 3.52 24.27 -15.61
N HIS A 221 4.38 24.80 -16.48
CA HIS A 221 4.98 24.02 -17.56
C HIS A 221 5.81 22.85 -17.02
N SER A 222 6.65 23.07 -16.00
CA SER A 222 7.42 21.98 -15.38
C SER A 222 6.53 20.95 -14.69
N GLN A 223 5.37 21.36 -14.16
CA GLN A 223 4.37 20.44 -13.61
C GLN A 223 3.80 19.52 -14.70
N ASP A 224 3.50 20.07 -15.88
CA ASP A 224 2.96 19.32 -17.01
C ASP A 224 4.00 18.34 -17.57
N GLU A 225 5.25 18.76 -17.74
CA GLU A 225 6.35 17.88 -18.15
C GLU A 225 6.58 16.74 -17.15
N LEU A 226 6.56 17.04 -15.85
CA LEU A 226 6.68 16.02 -14.80
C LEU A 226 5.55 15.00 -14.89
N LEU A 227 4.31 15.46 -15.11
CA LEU A 227 3.15 14.60 -15.21
C LEU A 227 3.25 13.65 -16.42
N VAL A 228 3.68 14.15 -17.58
CA VAL A 228 3.90 13.35 -18.79
C VAL A 228 5.00 12.30 -18.57
N HIS A 229 6.18 12.71 -18.08
CA HIS A 229 7.28 11.77 -17.83
C HIS A 229 6.92 10.69 -16.79
N LEU A 230 6.17 11.05 -15.75
CA LEU A 230 5.69 10.09 -14.76
C LEU A 230 4.70 9.11 -15.38
N ALA A 231 3.75 9.57 -16.19
CA ALA A 231 2.81 8.71 -16.89
C ALA A 231 3.54 7.70 -17.80
N GLU A 232 4.51 8.15 -18.60
CA GLU A 232 5.31 7.27 -19.46
C GLU A 232 6.07 6.21 -18.67
N ARG A 233 6.74 6.63 -17.58
CA ARG A 233 7.51 5.72 -16.72
C ARG A 233 6.60 4.70 -16.03
N LEU A 234 5.44 5.13 -15.55
CA LEU A 234 4.45 4.26 -14.91
C LEU A 234 3.80 3.31 -15.92
N THR A 235 3.53 3.76 -17.14
CA THR A 235 3.04 2.89 -18.23
C THR A 235 4.02 1.74 -18.46
N ARG A 236 5.31 2.04 -18.58
CA ARG A 236 6.34 0.99 -18.75
C ARG A 236 6.40 0.06 -17.54
N ALA A 237 6.41 0.63 -16.33
CA ALA A 237 6.60 -0.14 -15.10
C ALA A 237 5.39 -1.01 -14.71
N LEU A 238 4.17 -0.49 -14.88
CA LEU A 238 2.94 -1.14 -14.42
C LEU A 238 2.25 -1.96 -15.52
N LEU A 239 2.34 -1.53 -16.78
CA LEU A 239 1.71 -2.23 -17.90
C LEU A 239 2.67 -3.18 -18.62
N GLY A 240 3.99 -2.96 -18.49
CA GLY A 240 4.99 -3.75 -19.22
C GLY A 240 4.96 -3.51 -20.73
N LEU A 241 4.43 -2.36 -21.16
CA LEU A 241 4.24 -2.00 -22.57
C LEU A 241 5.02 -0.73 -22.91
N GLU A 242 5.53 -0.65 -24.14
CA GLU A 242 6.03 0.58 -24.74
C GLU A 242 4.94 1.19 -25.60
N LEU A 243 4.28 2.23 -25.08
CA LEU A 243 3.17 2.92 -25.73
C LEU A 243 3.58 4.36 -26.07
N PRO A 244 2.92 5.00 -27.06
CA PRO A 244 3.16 6.41 -27.37
C PRO A 244 2.91 7.32 -26.17
N ALA A 245 3.68 8.40 -26.06
CA ALA A 245 3.51 9.42 -25.04
C ALA A 245 2.07 9.96 -25.02
N LEU A 246 1.51 10.11 -23.81
CA LEU A 246 0.21 10.77 -23.62
C LEU A 246 0.40 12.28 -23.57
N SER A 247 -0.53 13.03 -24.16
CA SER A 247 -0.57 14.49 -23.96
C SER A 247 -1.03 14.81 -22.53
N VAL A 248 -0.67 16.00 -22.03
CA VAL A 248 -1.06 16.44 -20.69
C VAL A 248 -2.59 16.51 -20.55
N GLU A 249 -3.30 16.95 -21.59
CA GLU A 249 -4.76 17.03 -21.60
C GLU A 249 -5.38 15.63 -21.50
N ARG A 250 -4.77 14.65 -22.16
CA ARG A 250 -5.23 13.26 -22.08
C ARG A 250 -5.03 12.70 -20.67
N ILE A 251 -3.88 12.98 -20.04
CA ILE A 251 -3.61 12.53 -18.67
C ILE A 251 -4.57 13.21 -17.69
N ASP A 252 -4.80 14.52 -17.80
CA ASP A 252 -5.70 15.25 -16.90
C ASP A 252 -7.16 14.76 -17.00
N ALA A 253 -7.59 14.31 -18.19
CA ALA A 253 -8.94 13.79 -18.40
C ALA A 253 -9.08 12.31 -18.02
N ALA A 254 -8.05 11.49 -18.23
CA ALA A 254 -8.14 10.02 -18.13
C ALA A 254 -7.42 9.41 -16.91
N CYS A 255 -6.57 10.20 -16.23
CA CYS A 255 -5.81 9.76 -15.05
C CYS A 255 -6.01 10.76 -13.89
N PRO A 256 -7.24 10.85 -13.34
CA PRO A 256 -7.56 11.90 -12.39
C PRO A 256 -6.76 11.76 -11.09
N GLY A 257 -6.53 10.54 -10.60
CA GLY A 257 -5.71 10.27 -9.42
C GLY A 257 -4.27 10.66 -9.64
N LEU A 258 -3.63 10.21 -10.72
CA LEU A 258 -2.26 10.61 -11.05
C LEU A 258 -2.12 12.14 -11.14
N SER A 259 -3.04 12.79 -11.87
CA SER A 259 -3.07 14.25 -12.04
C SER A 259 -3.20 14.97 -10.70
N VAL A 260 -4.18 14.63 -9.87
CA VAL A 260 -4.38 15.29 -8.56
C VAL A 260 -3.18 15.06 -7.64
N GLY A 261 -2.67 13.83 -7.52
CA GLY A 261 -1.55 13.54 -6.62
C GLY A 261 -0.28 14.30 -7.00
N VAL A 262 0.12 14.24 -8.28
CA VAL A 262 1.34 14.90 -8.77
C VAL A 262 1.21 16.41 -8.70
N ARG A 263 0.08 16.96 -9.16
CA ARG A 263 -0.11 18.42 -9.18
C ARG A 263 -0.20 19.00 -7.76
N SER A 264 -0.86 18.30 -6.83
CA SER A 264 -0.94 18.72 -5.42
C SER A 264 0.44 18.72 -4.76
N LEU A 265 1.22 17.64 -4.95
CA LEU A 265 2.59 17.55 -4.44
C LEU A 265 3.44 18.70 -4.97
N HIS A 266 3.44 18.89 -6.29
CA HIS A 266 4.26 19.91 -6.95
C HIS A 266 3.88 21.33 -6.49
N SER A 267 2.60 21.62 -6.26
CA SER A 267 2.14 22.91 -5.71
C SER A 267 2.51 23.12 -4.23
N ALA A 268 2.47 22.05 -3.43
CA ALA A 268 2.97 22.10 -2.05
C ALA A 268 4.48 22.34 -2.00
N LEU A 269 5.23 21.72 -2.92
CA LEU A 269 6.67 21.93 -3.07
C LEU A 269 7.00 23.37 -3.46
N TRP A 270 6.30 23.94 -4.47
CA TRP A 270 6.44 25.35 -4.85
C TRP A 270 6.32 26.29 -3.66
N THR A 271 5.31 26.05 -2.84
CA THR A 271 5.07 26.92 -1.69
C THR A 271 6.17 26.77 -0.65
N SER A 272 6.61 25.53 -0.41
CA SER A 272 7.65 25.20 0.56
C SER A 272 9.04 25.69 0.15
N THR A 273 9.33 25.80 -1.14
CA THR A 273 10.65 26.22 -1.64
C THR A 273 10.69 27.69 -2.05
N LEU A 274 9.63 28.20 -2.69
CA LEU A 274 9.64 29.50 -3.36
C LEU A 274 8.65 30.47 -2.72
N ALA A 275 7.34 30.20 -2.70
CA ALA A 275 6.37 31.25 -2.34
C ALA A 275 6.42 31.64 -0.84
N THR A 276 6.38 30.68 0.07
CA THR A 276 6.42 30.90 1.52
C THR A 276 7.21 29.78 2.19
N PRO A 277 8.53 29.94 2.40
CA PRO A 277 9.40 28.85 2.81
C PRO A 277 8.98 28.24 4.15
N ARG A 278 8.24 27.13 4.08
CA ARG A 278 7.95 26.26 5.23
C ARG A 278 8.93 25.10 5.15
N LYS A 279 9.46 24.68 6.29
CA LYS A 279 10.16 23.40 6.36
C LYS A 279 9.17 22.29 5.94
N SER A 280 9.51 21.59 4.86
CA SER A 280 8.74 20.42 4.44
C SER A 280 8.77 19.37 5.55
N LYS A 281 7.74 18.55 5.66
CA LYS A 281 7.70 17.44 6.61
C LYS A 281 7.76 16.12 5.85
N PRO A 282 8.37 15.06 6.43
CA PRO A 282 8.33 13.73 5.84
C PRO A 282 6.90 13.18 5.59
N SER A 283 5.89 13.73 6.29
CA SER A 283 4.48 13.39 6.12
C SER A 283 3.82 13.97 4.87
N ASP A 284 4.39 15.03 4.28
CA ASP A 284 3.75 15.75 3.17
C ASP A 284 3.66 14.86 1.90
N LEU A 285 4.63 13.94 1.68
CA LEU A 285 4.60 13.02 0.53
C LEU A 285 3.51 11.94 0.66
N PRO A 286 3.42 11.16 1.77
CA PRO A 286 2.31 10.23 1.95
C PRO A 286 0.93 10.87 1.77
N ASP A 287 0.75 12.11 2.23
CA ASP A 287 -0.52 12.83 2.04
C ASP A 287 -0.80 13.16 0.57
N ALA A 288 0.22 13.53 -0.21
CA ALA A 288 0.08 13.73 -1.65
C ALA A 288 -0.14 12.43 -2.42
N LEU A 289 0.45 11.30 -1.98
CA LEU A 289 0.16 9.98 -2.54
C LEU A 289 -1.30 9.57 -2.27
N HIS A 290 -1.79 9.78 -1.04
CA HIS A 290 -3.19 9.52 -0.73
C HIS A 290 -4.15 10.46 -1.48
N ALA A 291 -3.71 11.66 -1.86
CA ALA A 291 -4.51 12.58 -2.66
C ALA A 291 -4.88 12.02 -4.05
N MET A 292 -4.20 10.97 -4.51
CA MET A 292 -4.58 10.25 -5.74
C MET A 292 -5.97 9.59 -5.63
N TYR A 293 -6.48 9.35 -4.43
CA TYR A 293 -7.84 8.86 -4.21
C TYR A 293 -8.88 9.98 -4.13
N ALA A 294 -8.46 11.25 -4.00
CA ALA A 294 -9.40 12.35 -3.82
C ALA A 294 -10.47 12.42 -4.92
N PRO A 295 -10.15 12.27 -6.22
CA PRO A 295 -11.15 12.31 -7.31
C PRO A 295 -12.25 11.24 -7.24
N TYR A 296 -12.07 10.22 -6.40
CA TYR A 296 -12.91 9.04 -6.35
C TYR A 296 -13.77 8.97 -5.09
N VAL A 297 -13.78 10.04 -4.29
CA VAL A 297 -14.55 10.12 -3.06
C VAL A 297 -15.31 11.45 -2.99
N ASP A 298 -16.45 11.44 -2.30
CA ASP A 298 -17.25 12.64 -2.08
C ASP A 298 -16.59 13.62 -1.10
N VAL A 299 -15.97 13.07 -0.05
CA VAL A 299 -15.30 13.85 0.99
C VAL A 299 -13.91 13.30 1.23
N PHE A 300 -12.89 14.11 0.98
CA PHE A 300 -11.49 13.76 1.20
C PHE A 300 -10.91 14.56 2.36
N ARG A 301 -10.37 13.88 3.37
CA ARG A 301 -9.71 14.53 4.49
C ARG A 301 -8.20 14.57 4.27
N ALA A 302 -7.64 15.77 4.30
CA ALA A 302 -6.20 16.00 4.32
C ALA A 302 -5.79 16.75 5.59
N ASP A 303 -4.49 16.90 5.83
CA ASP A 303 -4.03 17.82 6.85
C ASP A 303 -4.24 19.29 6.42
N THR A 304 -4.13 20.22 7.36
CA THR A 304 -4.37 21.65 7.10
C THR A 304 -3.42 22.25 6.06
N PHE A 305 -2.23 21.67 5.90
CA PHE A 305 -1.25 22.17 4.96
C PHE A 305 -1.55 21.69 3.53
N MET A 306 -1.86 20.41 3.36
CA MET A 306 -2.11 19.79 2.07
C MET A 306 -3.51 20.08 1.52
N ALA A 307 -4.50 20.30 2.38
CA ALA A 307 -5.90 20.46 1.96
C ALA A 307 -6.11 21.52 0.86
N PRO A 308 -5.55 22.75 0.92
CA PRO A 308 -5.74 23.74 -0.14
C PRO A 308 -5.16 23.31 -1.49
N TYR A 309 -4.01 22.62 -1.49
CA TYR A 309 -3.37 22.15 -2.71
C TYR A 309 -4.16 21.02 -3.36
N ILE A 310 -4.67 20.10 -2.54
CA ILE A 310 -5.49 18.98 -3.02
C ILE A 310 -6.83 19.51 -3.55
N ASP A 311 -7.50 20.41 -2.80
CA ASP A 311 -8.77 21.01 -3.20
C ASP A 311 -8.70 21.71 -4.57
N THR A 312 -7.58 22.40 -4.83
CA THR A 312 -7.33 23.09 -6.11
C THR A 312 -7.51 22.16 -7.32
N TYR A 313 -7.14 20.88 -7.18
CA TYR A 313 -7.19 19.91 -8.28
C TYR A 313 -8.33 18.89 -8.15
N ALA A 314 -8.78 18.57 -6.94
CA ALA A 314 -9.82 17.59 -6.68
C ALA A 314 -11.23 18.15 -6.88
N ARG A 315 -11.45 19.45 -6.65
CA ARG A 315 -12.80 20.05 -6.70
C ARG A 315 -13.51 19.86 -8.03
N ARG A 316 -12.78 19.80 -9.15
CA ARG A 316 -13.36 19.56 -10.49
C ARG A 316 -14.04 18.19 -10.63
N PHE A 317 -13.74 17.26 -9.73
CA PHE A 317 -14.34 15.92 -9.67
C PHE A 317 -15.50 15.84 -8.68
N GLY A 318 -15.94 16.97 -8.11
CA GLY A 318 -17.04 17.00 -7.13
C GLY A 318 -16.62 16.65 -5.71
N THR A 319 -15.34 16.34 -5.47
CA THR A 319 -14.77 16.06 -4.15
C THR A 319 -14.74 17.30 -3.28
N LEU A 320 -15.25 17.17 -2.06
CA LEU A 320 -15.07 18.16 -1.01
C LEU A 320 -13.84 17.82 -0.18
N VAL A 321 -12.86 18.73 -0.14
CA VAL A 321 -11.65 18.52 0.68
C VAL A 321 -11.78 19.25 2.02
N VAL A 322 -11.60 18.51 3.12
CA VAL A 322 -11.64 19.05 4.49
C VAL A 322 -10.29 18.90 5.20
N SER A 323 -9.97 19.86 6.07
CA SER A 323 -8.67 19.90 6.75
C SER A 323 -8.68 19.37 8.19
N LYS A 324 -9.83 19.39 8.86
CA LYS A 324 -9.99 18.93 10.24
C LYS A 324 -10.94 17.74 10.32
N LEU A 325 -10.67 16.87 11.28
CA LEU A 325 -11.55 15.73 11.56
C LEU A 325 -12.93 16.19 12.05
N SER A 326 -13.01 17.33 12.76
CA SER A 326 -14.27 17.95 13.19
C SER A 326 -15.19 18.29 12.03
N ASP A 327 -14.61 18.54 10.86
CA ASP A 327 -15.34 18.98 9.68
C ASP A 327 -15.75 17.78 8.81
N LEU A 328 -15.26 16.57 9.10
CA LEU A 328 -15.53 15.39 8.29
C LEU A 328 -16.98 14.89 8.49
N LEU A 329 -17.39 14.63 9.73
CA LEU A 329 -18.72 14.08 10.02
C LEU A 329 -19.87 14.97 9.51
N PRO A 330 -19.88 16.30 9.76
CA PRO A 330 -20.96 17.15 9.27
C PRO A 330 -21.09 17.13 7.75
N GLN A 331 -19.97 16.99 7.03
CA GLN A 331 -19.97 16.98 5.57
C GLN A 331 -20.44 15.65 4.99
N VAL A 332 -20.08 14.53 5.65
CA VAL A 332 -20.62 13.21 5.30
C VAL A 332 -22.14 13.19 5.50
N GLU A 333 -22.63 13.67 6.65
CA GLU A 333 -24.07 13.77 6.93
C GLU A 333 -24.78 14.67 5.92
N SER A 334 -24.18 15.82 5.58
CA SER A 334 -24.75 16.72 4.56
C SER A 334 -24.87 16.03 3.20
N ARG A 335 -23.87 15.25 2.77
CA ARG A 335 -23.91 14.53 1.48
C ARG A 335 -24.98 13.45 1.47
N LEU A 336 -25.04 12.62 2.52
CA LEU A 336 -26.04 11.55 2.63
C LEU A 336 -27.48 12.09 2.61
N ASN A 337 -27.72 13.28 3.16
CA ASN A 337 -29.03 13.93 3.17
C ASN A 337 -29.34 14.73 1.88
N SER A 338 -28.38 14.89 0.97
CA SER A 338 -28.56 15.64 -0.29
C SER A 338 -28.90 14.74 -1.48
N ASP A 339 -28.74 13.42 -1.33
CA ASP A 339 -28.99 12.42 -2.36
C ASP A 339 -30.39 11.76 -2.26
N ASP A 340 -31.25 12.26 -1.37
CA ASP A 340 -32.71 11.99 -1.26
C ASP A 340 -33.55 13.07 -1.98
#